data_AF-A0A2R5LQ25-F1
#
_entry.id   AF-A0A2R5LQ25-F1
#
_cell.length_a   1.000
_cell.length_b   1.000
_cell.length_c   1.000
_cell.angle_alpha   90.00
_cell.angle_beta   90.00
_cell.angle_gamma   90.00
#
_symmetry.space_group_name_H-M   'P 1'
#
loop_
_entity.id
_entity.type
_entity.pdbx_description
1 polymer ?
#
loop_
_entity_poly.entity_id
_entity_poly.type
_entity_poly.pdbx_seq_one_letter_code
_entity_poly.pdbx_strand_id
1 'polypeptide(L)'
;MLAAWFRMKYPHVTVAALAASAPVLQFQGLTPCEVYNKIVTKSFRRASDSCVSAIRKSWTVMKDMASTDAGAEKLGATFQLCNALTPNNYTVFRDWVYQIYGNLAMTNYPYSTNFLNPVPAYPVEAACKFLDGDHYSN
;
A
#
# COMPACT_ATOMS: atom_id res chain seq x y z
N MET A 1 -3.79 -3.42 -19.75
CA MET A 1 -3.48 -4.74 -20.37
C MET A 1 -4.40 -4.99 -21.56
N LEU A 2 -5.73 -4.87 -21.39
CA LEU A 2 -6.72 -5.08 -22.45
C LEU A 2 -6.40 -4.32 -23.76
N ALA A 3 -6.08 -3.03 -23.71
CA ALA A 3 -5.74 -2.26 -24.91
C ALA A 3 -4.57 -2.88 -25.71
N ALA A 4 -3.50 -3.30 -25.03
CA ALA A 4 -2.36 -3.95 -25.66
C ALA A 4 -2.78 -5.29 -26.30
N TRP A 5 -3.48 -6.14 -25.54
CA TRP A 5 -3.91 -7.45 -26.04
C TRP A 5 -4.92 -7.37 -27.17
N PHE A 6 -5.82 -6.39 -27.13
CA PHE A 6 -6.78 -6.15 -28.20
C PHE A 6 -6.06 -5.77 -29.50
N ARG A 7 -5.06 -4.89 -29.45
CA ARG A 7 -4.24 -4.56 -30.62
C ARG A 7 -3.42 -5.74 -31.14
N MET A 8 -2.95 -6.62 -30.25
CA MET A 8 -2.21 -7.84 -30.62
C MET A 8 -3.11 -8.88 -31.30
N LYS A 9 -4.33 -9.08 -30.80
CA LYS A 9 -5.26 -10.11 -31.29
C LYS A 9 -6.15 -9.64 -32.45
N TYR A 10 -6.45 -8.34 -32.51
CA TYR A 10 -7.31 -7.73 -33.52
C TYR A 10 -6.60 -6.57 -34.23
N PRO A 11 -5.44 -6.84 -34.87
CA PRO A 11 -4.67 -5.81 -35.57
C PRO A 11 -5.40 -5.23 -36.80
N HIS A 12 -6.39 -5.96 -37.32
CA HIS A 12 -7.22 -5.55 -38.46
C HIS A 12 -8.36 -4.60 -38.06
N VAL A 13 -8.69 -4.52 -36.77
CA VAL A 13 -9.76 -3.64 -36.25
C VAL A 13 -9.19 -2.36 -35.63
N THR A 14 -7.94 -2.41 -35.15
CA THR A 14 -7.31 -1.28 -34.46
C THR A 14 -5.95 -0.92 -35.07
N VAL A 15 -5.74 0.37 -35.32
CA VAL A 15 -4.47 0.87 -35.87
C VAL A 15 -3.34 0.86 -34.82
N ALA A 16 -3.66 1.24 -33.58
CA ALA A 16 -2.72 1.33 -32.46
C ALA A 16 -3.42 1.19 -31.10
N ALA A 17 -2.66 1.05 -30.02
CA ALA A 17 -3.16 1.06 -28.64
C ALA A 17 -2.19 1.79 -27.69
N LEU A 18 -2.74 2.58 -26.76
CA LEU A 18 -2.03 3.13 -25.61
C LEU A 18 -2.37 2.30 -24.36
N ALA A 19 -1.37 1.65 -23.78
CA ALA A 19 -1.53 0.79 -22.61
C ALA A 19 -0.84 1.40 -21.38
N ALA A 20 -1.39 2.49 -20.85
CA ALA A 20 -0.84 3.21 -19.70
C ALA A 20 -0.83 2.32 -18.44
N SER A 21 0.32 2.26 -17.75
CA SER A 21 0.55 1.51 -16.51
C SER A 21 0.05 0.06 -16.55
N ALA A 22 0.16 -0.60 -17.70
CA ALA A 22 -0.34 -1.97 -17.91
C ALA A 22 0.72 -3.02 -17.51
N PRO A 23 0.51 -3.80 -16.44
CA PRO A 23 1.49 -4.79 -15.97
C PRO A 23 1.43 -6.09 -16.79
N VAL A 24 1.68 -6.03 -18.11
CA VAL A 24 1.53 -7.16 -19.05
C VAL A 24 2.47 -8.35 -18.79
N LEU A 25 3.51 -8.18 -17.96
CA LEU A 25 4.45 -9.24 -17.56
C LEU A 25 4.24 -9.74 -16.11
N GLN A 26 3.28 -9.20 -15.37
CA GLN A 26 3.06 -9.54 -13.96
C GLN A 26 2.28 -10.87 -13.80
N PHE A 27 2.84 -11.95 -14.34
CA PHE A 27 2.32 -13.31 -14.25
C PHE A 27 3.37 -14.24 -13.63
N GLN A 28 2.90 -15.37 -13.10
CA GLN A 28 3.75 -16.38 -12.46
C GLN A 28 4.85 -16.85 -13.43
N GLY A 29 6.10 -16.87 -12.94
CA GLY A 29 7.26 -17.30 -13.72
C GLY A 29 7.85 -16.24 -14.66
N LEU A 30 7.20 -15.09 -14.88
CA LEU A 30 7.74 -14.00 -15.71
C LEU A 30 8.38 -12.87 -14.90
N THR A 31 7.79 -12.54 -13.75
CA THR A 31 8.25 -11.45 -12.88
C THR A 31 8.42 -11.95 -11.45
N PRO A 32 9.52 -11.59 -10.75
CA PRO A 32 9.71 -11.94 -9.35
C PRO A 32 8.54 -11.44 -8.47
N CYS A 33 7.99 -12.30 -7.63
CA CYS A 33 6.77 -12.03 -6.86
C CYS A 33 6.90 -10.80 -5.95
N GLU A 34 8.11 -10.52 -5.47
CA GLU A 34 8.36 -9.46 -4.51
C GLU A 34 8.56 -8.08 -5.15
N VAL A 35 8.64 -7.98 -6.48
CA VAL A 35 8.99 -6.72 -7.17
C VAL A 35 8.01 -5.59 -6.84
N TYR A 36 6.72 -5.89 -6.77
CA TYR A 36 5.68 -4.91 -6.43
C TYR A 36 5.96 -4.28 -5.06
N ASN A 37 6.20 -5.12 -4.05
CA ASN A 37 6.47 -4.68 -2.69
C ASN A 37 7.81 -3.98 -2.54
N LYS A 38 8.83 -4.38 -3.31
CA LYS A 38 10.11 -3.64 -3.41
C LYS A 38 9.88 -2.23 -3.94
N ILE A 39 9.05 -2.06 -4.97
CA ILE A 39 8.72 -0.75 -5.55
C ILE A 39 7.89 0.10 -4.58
N VAL A 40 6.85 -0.46 -3.95
CA VAL A 40 6.07 0.25 -2.91
C VAL A 40 7.01 0.74 -1.80
N THR A 41 7.86 -0.14 -1.27
CA THR A 41 8.85 0.25 -0.24
C THR A 41 9.80 1.35 -0.73
N LYS A 42 10.21 1.31 -2.00
CA LYS A 42 11.07 2.35 -2.61
C LYS A 42 10.35 3.68 -2.74
N SER A 43 9.04 3.70 -3.00
CA SER A 43 8.24 4.93 -3.01
C SER A 43 8.23 5.62 -1.65
N PHE A 44 8.04 4.87 -0.56
CA PHE A 44 8.13 5.41 0.80
C PHE A 44 9.55 5.83 1.17
N ARG A 45 10.56 5.05 0.75
CA ARG A 45 11.97 5.40 0.98
C ARG A 45 12.37 6.73 0.37
N ARG A 46 11.81 7.08 -0.80
CA ARG A 46 12.04 8.38 -1.44
C ARG A 46 11.51 9.56 -0.63
N ALA A 47 10.48 9.33 0.20
CA ALA A 47 9.99 10.34 1.12
C ALA A 47 10.84 10.37 2.40
N SER A 48 11.12 9.19 3.00
CA SER A 48 11.95 9.10 4.21
C SER A 48 12.42 7.68 4.53
N ASP A 49 13.67 7.54 4.97
CA ASP A 49 14.24 6.28 5.48
C ASP A 49 13.73 5.92 6.89
N SER A 50 13.47 6.90 7.76
CA SER A 50 12.87 6.67 9.08
C SER A 50 11.44 6.15 8.95
N CYS A 51 10.67 6.69 8.01
CA CYS A 51 9.33 6.24 7.68
C CYS A 51 9.32 4.76 7.29
N VAL A 52 10.21 4.33 6.39
CA VAL A 52 10.33 2.91 6.03
C VAL A 52 10.75 2.04 7.22
N SER A 53 11.63 2.55 8.08
CA SER A 53 12.06 1.84 9.28
C SER A 53 10.92 1.67 10.29
N ALA A 54 10.09 2.71 10.47
CA ALA A 54 8.89 2.69 11.29
C ALA A 54 7.84 1.69 10.75
N ILE A 55 7.55 1.73 9.44
CA ILE A 55 6.65 0.77 8.78
C ILE A 55 7.17 -0.66 8.95
N ARG A 56 8.48 -0.88 8.78
CA ARG A 56 9.07 -2.22 8.96
C ARG A 56 8.89 -2.72 10.40
N LYS A 57 9.14 -1.87 11.39
CA LYS A 57 8.99 -2.20 12.82
C LYS A 57 7.54 -2.44 13.21
N SER A 58 6.59 -1.69 12.63
CA SER A 58 5.17 -1.77 12.99
C SER A 58 4.58 -3.15 12.74
N TRP A 59 5.02 -3.88 11.70
CA TRP A 59 4.52 -5.24 11.42
C TRP A 59 4.76 -6.23 12.56
N THR A 60 5.94 -6.19 13.17
CA THR A 60 6.27 -7.03 14.32
C THR A 60 5.47 -6.60 15.54
N VAL A 61 5.41 -5.29 15.81
CA VAL A 61 4.64 -4.75 16.95
C VAL A 61 3.16 -5.13 16.86
N MET A 62 2.53 -4.95 15.70
CA MET A 62 1.12 -5.30 15.49
C MET A 62 0.89 -6.80 15.64
N LYS A 63 1.80 -7.65 15.13
CA LYS A 63 1.71 -9.11 15.25
C LYS A 63 1.80 -9.55 16.71
N ASP A 64 2.76 -9.02 17.44
CA ASP A 64 3.00 -9.39 18.84
C ASP A 64 1.84 -8.92 19.73
N MET A 65 1.32 -7.71 19.52
CA MET A 65 0.12 -7.23 20.20
C MET A 65 -1.09 -8.12 19.91
N ALA A 66 -1.32 -8.47 18.64
CA ALA A 66 -2.46 -9.28 18.24
C ALA A 66 -2.36 -10.76 18.64
N SER A 67 -1.28 -11.20 19.29
CA SER A 67 -1.12 -12.59 19.76
C SER A 67 -1.92 -12.92 21.02
N THR A 68 -2.46 -11.90 21.71
CA THR A 68 -3.29 -12.03 22.91
C THR A 68 -4.57 -11.23 22.75
N ASP A 69 -5.66 -11.63 23.39
CA ASP A 69 -6.93 -10.91 23.30
C ASP A 69 -6.83 -9.46 23.81
N ALA A 70 -6.18 -9.27 24.97
CA ALA A 70 -5.96 -7.93 25.53
C ALA A 70 -5.10 -7.03 24.62
N GLY A 71 -4.08 -7.59 23.98
CA GLY A 71 -3.24 -6.85 23.04
C GLY A 71 -3.95 -6.54 21.72
N ALA A 72 -4.77 -7.47 21.21
CA ALA A 72 -5.61 -7.26 20.05
C ALA A 72 -6.68 -6.18 20.30
N GLU A 73 -7.34 -6.21 21.46
CA GLU A 73 -8.29 -5.18 21.87
C GLU A 73 -7.63 -3.79 21.93
N LYS A 74 -6.45 -3.69 22.56
CA LYS A 74 -5.67 -2.45 22.62
C LYS A 74 -5.27 -1.96 21.22
N LEU A 75 -4.87 -2.87 20.34
CA LEU A 75 -4.53 -2.53 18.95
C LEU A 75 -5.75 -2.04 18.17
N GLY A 76 -6.90 -2.69 18.33
CA GLY A 76 -8.17 -2.28 17.73
C GLY A 76 -8.62 -0.90 18.21
N ALA A 77 -8.49 -0.61 19.50
CA ALA A 77 -8.76 0.71 20.07
C ALA A 77 -7.80 1.78 19.54
N THR A 78 -6.50 1.46 19.41
CA THR A 78 -5.48 2.37 18.87
C THR A 78 -5.79 2.77 17.42
N PHE A 79 -6.23 1.81 16.61
CA PHE A 79 -6.62 2.04 15.21
C PHE A 79 -8.09 2.48 15.06
N GLN A 80 -8.83 2.65 16.17
CA GLN A 80 -10.23 3.05 16.19
C GLN A 80 -11.12 2.18 15.27
N LEU A 81 -10.90 0.86 15.30
CA LEU A 81 -11.64 -0.08 14.46
C LEU A 81 -13.10 -0.17 14.89
N CYS A 82 -14.01 -0.27 13.92
CA CYS A 82 -15.45 -0.41 14.19
C CYS A 82 -15.82 -1.77 14.78
N ASN A 83 -15.05 -2.81 14.43
CA ASN A 83 -15.27 -4.18 14.89
C ASN A 83 -14.12 -4.62 15.80
N ALA A 84 -14.43 -5.50 16.75
CA ALA A 84 -13.43 -6.04 17.67
C ALA A 84 -12.32 -6.78 16.91
N LEU A 85 -11.07 -6.43 17.22
CA LEU A 85 -9.90 -7.16 16.76
C LEU A 85 -9.60 -8.30 17.74
N THR A 86 -9.37 -9.49 17.20
CA THR A 86 -9.00 -10.69 17.95
C THR A 86 -7.80 -11.35 17.25
N PRO A 87 -7.07 -12.25 17.93
CA PRO A 87 -6.00 -13.00 17.28
C PRO A 87 -6.43 -13.72 15.99
N ASN A 88 -7.70 -14.16 15.93
CA ASN A 88 -8.27 -14.90 14.79
C ASN A 88 -8.47 -14.04 13.54
N ASN A 89 -8.66 -12.72 13.67
CA ASN A 89 -8.90 -11.82 12.53
C ASN A 89 -7.75 -10.85 12.24
N TYR A 90 -6.62 -10.99 12.95
CA TYR A 90 -5.43 -10.14 12.77
C TYR A 90 -4.93 -10.07 11.32
N THR A 91 -4.96 -11.18 10.57
CA THR A 91 -4.48 -11.20 9.18
C THR A 91 -5.30 -10.29 8.28
N VAL A 92 -6.61 -10.19 8.50
CA VAL A 92 -7.50 -9.27 7.76
C VAL A 92 -7.12 -7.82 8.03
N PHE A 93 -6.90 -7.47 9.31
CA PHE A 93 -6.44 -6.14 9.70
C PHE A 93 -5.06 -5.81 9.11
N ARG A 94 -4.09 -6.72 9.24
CA ARG A 94 -2.74 -6.58 8.64
C ARG A 94 -2.82 -6.34 7.14
N ASP A 95 -3.64 -7.12 6.44
CA ASP A 95 -3.78 -7.03 4.98
C ASP A 95 -4.44 -5.72 4.56
N TRP A 96 -5.38 -5.20 5.36
CA TRP A 96 -5.93 -3.85 5.17
C TRP A 96 -4.87 -2.76 5.33
N VAL A 97 -4.04 -2.81 6.38
CA VAL A 97 -2.92 -1.86 6.56
C VAL A 97 -1.91 -1.97 5.41
N TYR A 98 -1.60 -3.19 4.96
CA TYR A 98 -0.74 -3.43 3.80
C TYR A 98 -1.30 -2.80 2.52
N GLN A 99 -2.61 -2.94 2.27
CA GLN A 99 -3.27 -2.35 1.11
C GLN A 99 -3.22 -0.82 1.11
N ILE A 100 -3.28 -0.18 2.29
CA ILE A 100 -3.16 1.28 2.40
C ILE A 100 -1.83 1.76 1.80
N TYR A 101 -0.70 1.12 2.14
CA TYR A 101 0.60 1.52 1.58
C TYR A 101 0.68 1.31 0.06
N GLY A 102 0.07 0.24 -0.45
CA GLY A 102 -0.06 0.01 -1.89
C GLY A 102 -0.86 1.12 -2.58
N ASN A 103 -2.03 1.46 -2.03
CA ASN A 103 -2.90 2.49 -2.57
C ASN A 103 -2.21 3.86 -2.57
N LEU A 104 -1.58 4.26 -1.46
CA LEU A 104 -0.85 5.52 -1.36
C LEU A 104 0.27 5.60 -2.40
N ALA A 105 1.01 4.52 -2.62
CA ALA A 105 2.07 4.48 -3.63
C ALA A 105 1.51 4.59 -5.06
N MET A 106 0.35 3.97 -5.35
CA MET A 106 -0.30 4.03 -6.66
C MET A 106 -0.91 5.41 -6.96
N THR A 107 -1.43 6.09 -5.94
CA THR A 107 -2.07 7.41 -6.08
C THR A 107 -1.16 8.56 -5.65
N ASN A 108 0.17 8.39 -5.71
CA ASN A 108 1.14 9.39 -5.26
C ASN A 108 1.31 10.56 -6.24
N TYR A 109 0.21 11.26 -6.53
CA TYR A 109 0.14 12.38 -7.47
C TYR A 109 0.62 13.69 -6.84
N PRO A 110 1.11 14.67 -7.66
CA PRO A 110 1.57 15.96 -7.17
C PRO A 110 0.45 16.96 -6.82
N TYR A 111 -0.81 16.51 -6.82
CA TYR A 111 -2.01 17.29 -6.50
C TYR A 111 -3.01 16.41 -5.76
N SER A 112 -4.00 17.00 -5.08
CA SER A 112 -5.05 16.26 -4.39
C SER A 112 -5.91 15.47 -5.38
N THR A 113 -6.23 14.22 -5.03
CA THR A 113 -7.06 13.37 -5.89
C THR A 113 -8.09 12.60 -5.07
N ASN A 114 -9.15 12.16 -5.74
CA ASN A 114 -10.18 11.30 -5.18
C ASN A 114 -10.48 10.12 -6.11
N PHE A 115 -9.43 9.40 -6.52
CA PHE A 115 -9.56 8.28 -7.47
C PHE A 115 -9.96 6.97 -6.77
N LEU A 116 -9.14 6.51 -5.82
CA LEU A 116 -9.49 5.37 -4.96
C LEU A 116 -10.13 5.85 -3.66
N ASN A 117 -9.54 6.88 -3.06
CA ASN A 117 -10.01 7.59 -1.87
C ASN A 117 -9.50 9.05 -1.95
N PRO A 118 -10.11 9.99 -1.22
CA PRO A 118 -9.58 11.35 -1.10
C PRO A 118 -8.20 11.33 -0.45
N VAL A 119 -7.20 11.87 -1.15
CA VAL A 119 -5.82 12.01 -0.65
C VAL A 119 -5.24 13.38 -1.01
N PRO A 120 -4.32 13.94 -0.22
CA PRO A 120 -3.67 15.21 -0.54
C PRO A 120 -2.68 15.05 -1.70
N ALA A 121 -2.06 16.17 -2.10
CA ALA A 121 -0.86 16.12 -2.93
C ALA A 121 0.26 15.36 -2.21
N TYR A 122 1.04 14.57 -2.94
CA TYR A 122 2.15 13.77 -2.43
C TYR A 122 1.76 12.92 -1.19
N PRO A 123 0.74 12.06 -1.30
CA PRO A 123 0.18 11.37 -0.14
C PRO A 123 1.15 10.41 0.56
N VAL A 124 2.17 9.90 -0.13
CA VAL A 124 3.24 9.12 0.52
C VAL A 124 4.06 9.99 1.47
N GLU A 125 4.42 11.21 1.05
CA GLU A 125 5.16 12.16 1.90
C GLU A 125 4.30 12.61 3.08
N ALA A 126 3.02 12.91 2.83
CA ALA A 126 2.08 13.28 3.87
C ALA A 126 1.93 12.18 4.93
N ALA A 127 1.86 10.90 4.52
CA ALA A 127 1.83 9.78 5.45
C ALA A 127 3.13 9.62 6.24
N CYS A 128 4.28 9.79 5.60
CA CYS A 128 5.59 9.64 6.27
C CYS A 128 5.82 10.68 7.37
N LYS A 129 5.26 11.89 7.26
CA LYS A 129 5.35 12.92 8.33
C LYS A 129 4.87 12.40 9.69
N PHE A 130 3.84 11.56 9.72
CA PHE A 130 3.33 10.95 10.96
C PHE A 130 4.19 9.79 11.48
N LEU A 131 5.04 9.21 10.64
CA LEU A 131 5.86 8.04 10.95
C LEU A 131 7.32 8.38 11.26
N ASP A 132 7.76 9.59 10.92
CA ASP A 132 9.13 10.07 11.12
C ASP A 132 9.45 10.48 12.57
N GLY A 133 8.55 10.26 13.52
CA GLY A 133 8.80 10.45 14.96
C GLY A 133 8.69 11.90 15.46
N ASP A 134 8.80 12.89 14.57
CA ASP A 134 8.71 14.32 14.95
C ASP A 134 7.30 14.75 15.37
N HIS A 135 6.25 14.00 15.00
CA HIS A 135 4.86 14.37 15.32
C HIS A 135 4.43 14.08 16.77
N TYR A 136 5.18 13.29 17.53
CA TYR A 136 4.87 12.94 18.93
C TYR A 136 5.81 13.60 19.95
N SER A 137 6.64 14.55 19.50
CA SER A 137 7.64 15.24 20.32
C SER A 137 7.19 16.61 20.85
N ASN A 138 5.92 16.97 20.70
CA ASN A 138 5.30 18.18 21.24
C ASN A 138 4.04 17.86 22.04
#